data_AF-A0A2A5M5B6-F1
#
_entry.id   AF-A0A2A5M5B6-F1
#
_cell.length_a   1.000
_cell.length_b   1.000
_cell.length_c   1.000
_cell.angle_alpha   90.00
_cell.angle_beta   90.00
_cell.angle_gamma   90.00
#
_symmetry.space_group_name_H-M   'P 1'
#
loop_
_entity.id
_entity.type
_entity.pdbx_description
1 polymer ?
#
loop_
_entity_poly.entity_id
_entity_poly.type
_entity_poly.pdbx_seq_one_letter_code
_entity_poly.pdbx_strand_id
1 'polypeptide(L)'
;DSFIIIDTTRNSLDKIRNGDVVIFRNSNNELFCKRILKNAFDDDIVISSDNFNFGDKKVKKSALKDHVFIGAVICSCNAKIFLNQIERV
;
A
#
# COMPACT_ATOMS: atom_id res chain seq x y z
N ASP A 1 6.23 -15.45 12.37
CA ASP A 1 5.77 -14.80 11.13
C ASP A 1 4.92 -13.59 11.44
N SER A 2 5.16 -12.51 10.70
CA SER A 2 4.36 -11.30 10.73
C SER A 2 3.46 -11.31 9.51
N PHE A 3 2.20 -10.92 9.68
CA PHE A 3 1.30 -10.66 8.57
C PHE A 3 0.82 -9.23 8.63
N ILE A 4 0.18 -8.83 7.55
CA ILE A 4 -0.37 -7.50 7.34
C ILE A 4 -1.87 -7.62 7.18
N ILE A 5 -2.59 -6.72 7.86
CA ILE A 5 -4.03 -6.58 7.67
C ILE A 5 -4.22 -5.48 6.64
N ILE A 6 -4.96 -5.81 5.59
CA ILE A 6 -5.24 -4.90 4.48
C ILE A 6 -6.73 -4.58 4.43
N ASP A 7 -7.04 -3.33 4.13
CA ASP A 7 -8.37 -2.88 3.77
C ASP A 7 -8.51 -2.91 2.25
N THR A 8 -9.20 -3.94 1.78
CA THR A 8 -9.43 -4.21 0.35
C THR A 8 -10.48 -3.29 -0.27
N THR A 9 -11.18 -2.46 0.53
CA THR A 9 -12.08 -1.45 -0.03
C THR A 9 -11.30 -0.30 -0.68
N ARG A 10 -10.03 -0.09 -0.25
CA ARG A 10 -9.08 0.88 -0.81
C ARG A 10 -8.20 0.26 -1.89
N ASN A 11 -8.85 -0.33 -2.90
CA ASN A 11 -8.24 -1.10 -3.99
C ASN A 11 -8.12 -0.35 -5.33
N SER A 12 -8.18 0.98 -5.32
CA SER A 12 -7.95 1.79 -6.50
C SER A 12 -7.31 3.11 -6.11
N LEU A 13 -6.63 3.75 -7.07
CA LEU A 13 -6.03 5.05 -6.82
C LEU A 13 -7.03 6.06 -6.27
N ASP A 14 -8.27 6.11 -6.72
CA ASP A 14 -9.23 7.10 -6.20
C ASP A 14 -9.64 6.86 -4.74
N LYS A 15 -9.63 5.60 -4.29
CA LYS A 15 -10.06 5.23 -2.93
C LYS A 15 -8.92 5.25 -1.91
N ILE A 16 -7.69 5.06 -2.36
CA ILE A 16 -6.48 5.17 -1.52
C ILE A 16 -6.37 6.60 -0.98
N ARG A 17 -5.98 6.79 0.28
CA ARG A 17 -5.78 8.13 0.85
C ARG A 17 -4.34 8.59 0.65
N ASN A 18 -4.12 9.90 0.70
CA ASN A 18 -2.76 10.43 0.74
C ASN A 18 -2.02 9.92 1.99
N GLY A 19 -0.83 9.36 1.82
CA GLY A 19 -0.02 8.83 2.91
C GLY A 19 -0.28 7.36 3.24
N ASP A 20 -1.29 6.72 2.63
CA ASP A 20 -1.55 5.30 2.80
C ASP A 20 -0.34 4.47 2.33
N VAL A 21 -0.01 3.43 3.08
CA VAL A 21 0.84 2.34 2.61
C VAL A 21 -0.06 1.34 1.89
N VAL A 22 0.28 0.98 0.66
CA VAL A 22 -0.60 0.20 -0.21
C VAL A 22 0.14 -0.97 -0.79
N ILE A 23 -0.57 -2.10 -0.88
CA ILE A 23 -0.10 -3.27 -1.63
C ILE A 23 -0.68 -3.25 -3.03
N PHE A 24 0.19 -3.41 -4.02
CA PHE A 24 -0.19 -3.46 -5.42
C PHE A 24 0.76 -4.32 -6.24
N ARG A 25 0.29 -4.76 -7.39
CA ARG A 25 1.09 -5.52 -8.37
C ARG A 25 1.26 -4.71 -9.65
N ASN A 26 2.43 -4.82 -10.28
CA ASN A 26 2.62 -4.30 -11.63
C ASN A 26 2.14 -5.30 -12.70
N SER A 27 2.28 -4.94 -13.97
CA SER A 27 1.94 -5.79 -15.12
C SER A 27 2.71 -7.10 -15.17
N ASN A 28 3.86 -7.18 -14.51
CA ASN A 28 4.70 -8.38 -14.42
C ASN A 28 4.36 -9.25 -13.20
N ASN A 29 3.25 -8.96 -12.50
CA ASN A 29 2.83 -9.60 -11.25
C ASN A 29 3.80 -9.45 -10.07
N GLU A 30 4.77 -8.53 -10.16
CA GLU A 30 5.66 -8.24 -9.04
C GLU A 30 4.89 -7.47 -7.96
N LEU A 31 5.04 -7.90 -6.71
CA LEU A 31 4.31 -7.35 -5.57
C LEU A 31 5.11 -6.23 -4.90
N PHE A 32 4.46 -5.09 -4.69
CA PHE A 32 5.03 -3.94 -4.02
C PHE A 32 4.21 -3.56 -2.80
N CYS A 33 4.89 -3.04 -1.77
CA CYS A 33 4.29 -2.42 -0.61
C CYS A 33 4.99 -1.06 -0.41
N LYS A 34 4.29 0.03 -0.75
CA LYS A 34 4.87 1.39 -0.76
C LYS A 34 3.87 2.42 -0.28
N ARG A 35 4.39 3.54 0.21
CA ARG A 35 3.58 4.69 0.59
C ARG A 35 3.20 5.49 -0.64
N ILE A 36 1.92 5.82 -0.77
CA ILE A 36 1.38 6.60 -1.88
C ILE A 36 1.13 8.02 -1.39
N LEU A 37 1.93 8.97 -1.87
CA LEU A 37 1.72 10.39 -1.62
C LEU A 37 1.10 11.03 -2.85
N LYS A 38 0.02 11.76 -2.64
CA LYS A 38 -0.77 12.43 -3.67
C LYS A 38 -0.79 13.92 -3.39
N ASN A 39 -0.71 14.69 -4.45
CA ASN A 39 -1.00 16.11 -4.42
C ASN A 39 -2.38 16.33 -5.06
N ALA A 40 -3.21 17.16 -4.43
CA ALA A 40 -4.56 17.44 -4.93
C ALA A 40 -4.55 18.25 -6.24
N PHE A 41 -3.48 19.00 -6.48
CA PHE A 41 -3.33 19.91 -7.63
C PHE A 41 -2.33 19.41 -8.68
N ASP A 42 -1.76 18.22 -8.49
CA ASP A 42 -0.80 17.61 -9.42
C ASP A 42 -1.26 16.20 -9.79
N ASP A 43 -1.00 15.82 -11.03
CA ASP A 43 -1.23 14.46 -11.52
C ASP A 43 -0.09 13.51 -11.22
N ASP A 44 0.98 14.04 -10.62
CA ASP A 44 2.05 13.23 -10.11
C ASP A 44 1.68 12.58 -8.77
N ILE A 45 2.01 11.29 -8.68
CA ILE A 45 2.01 10.47 -7.47
C ILE A 45 3.46 10.21 -7.09
N VAL A 46 3.79 10.39 -5.82
CA VAL A 46 5.07 9.96 -5.28
C VAL A 46 4.88 8.61 -4.62
N ILE A 47 5.62 7.62 -5.12
CA ILE A 47 5.73 6.30 -4.53
C ILE A 47 6.96 6.33 -3.63
N SER A 48 6.72 6.38 -2.32
CA SER A 48 7.77 6.54 -1.32
C SER A 48 8.10 5.21 -0.64
N SER A 49 9.36 5.10 -0.24
CA SER A 49 9.93 3.96 0.46
C SER A 49 10.42 4.40 1.82
N ASP A 50 9.94 3.76 2.89
CA ASP A 50 10.44 4.02 4.25
C ASP A 50 11.85 3.41 4.49
N ASN A 51 12.50 2.89 3.44
CA ASN A 51 13.88 2.41 3.46
C ASN A 51 14.80 3.45 2.81
N PHE A 52 15.73 4.00 3.60
CA PHE A 52 16.65 5.07 3.22
C PHE A 52 17.51 4.78 1.98
N ASN A 53 17.74 3.51 1.65
CA ASN A 53 18.50 3.12 0.46
C ASN A 53 17.70 3.26 -0.85
N PHE A 54 16.39 3.49 -0.77
CA PHE A 54 15.51 3.58 -1.93
C PHE A 54 14.86 4.95 -1.97
N GLY A 55 15.24 5.76 -2.96
CA GLY A 55 14.66 7.06 -3.18
C GLY A 55 13.18 7.01 -3.59
N ASP A 56 12.51 8.11 -3.35
CA ASP A 56 11.14 8.34 -3.80
C ASP A 56 11.05 8.37 -5.33
N LYS A 57 9.98 7.79 -5.88
CA LYS A 57 9.72 7.81 -7.32
C LYS A 57 8.49 8.66 -7.62
N LYS A 58 8.68 9.76 -8.35
CA LYS A 58 7.56 10.57 -8.88
C LYS A 58 7.11 9.97 -10.22
N VAL A 59 5.82 9.66 -10.34
CA VAL A 59 5.21 9.10 -11.55
C VAL A 59 3.89 9.78 -11.85
N LYS A 60 3.49 9.82 -13.12
CA LYS A 60 2.12 10.25 -13.49
C LYS A 60 1.10 9.20 -13.05
N LYS A 61 -0.09 9.62 -12.64
CA LYS A 61 -1.25 8.73 -12.38
C LYS A 61 -1.49 7.71 -13.50
N SER A 62 -1.33 8.14 -14.76
CA SER A 62 -1.51 7.28 -15.94
C SER A 62 -0.55 6.09 -15.98
N ALA A 63 0.68 6.22 -15.47
CA ALA A 63 1.66 5.14 -15.43
C ALA A 63 1.28 4.02 -14.44
N LEU A 64 0.31 4.28 -13.56
CA LEU A 64 -0.21 3.32 -12.59
C LEU A 64 -1.51 2.65 -13.03
N LYS A 65 -2.03 2.96 -14.23
CA LYS A 65 -3.29 2.38 -14.74
C LYS A 65 -3.24 0.86 -14.82
N ASP A 66 -2.10 0.30 -15.22
CA ASP A 66 -1.93 -1.15 -15.39
C ASP A 66 -1.55 -1.86 -14.07
N HIS A 67 -1.46 -1.11 -12.96
CA HIS A 67 -1.17 -1.70 -11.66
C HIS A 67 -2.46 -2.14 -10.98
N VAL A 68 -2.42 -3.33 -10.39
CA VAL A 68 -3.53 -3.90 -9.62
C VAL A 68 -3.32 -3.57 -8.15
N PHE A 69 -4.08 -2.60 -7.64
CA PHE A 69 -4.09 -2.27 -6.22
C PHE A 69 -4.92 -3.29 -5.44
N ILE A 70 -4.31 -3.93 -4.44
CA ILE A 70 -4.93 -4.96 -3.63
C ILE A 70 -5.66 -4.32 -2.44
N GLY A 71 -5.03 -3.35 -1.78
CA GLY A 71 -5.62 -2.66 -0.63
C GLY A 71 -4.60 -1.84 0.15
N ALA A 72 -5.10 -0.98 1.03
CA ALA A 72 -4.27 -0.20 1.95
C ALA A 72 -3.93 -1.02 3.19
N VAL A 73 -2.67 -0.97 3.65
CA VAL A 73 -2.22 -1.61 4.88
C VAL A 73 -2.79 -0.85 6.08
N ILE A 74 -3.49 -1.56 6.96
CA ILE A 74 -4.02 -1.02 8.22
C ILE A 74 -2.99 -1.17 9.32
N CYS A 75 -2.41 -2.36 9.45
CA CYS A 75 -1.39 -2.65 10.45
C CYS A 75 -0.58 -3.90 10.07
N SER A 76 0.58 -4.04 10.71
CA SER A 76 1.34 -5.29 10.77
C SER A 76 1.17 -5.91 12.15
N CYS A 77 1.01 -7.23 12.19
CA CYS A 77 0.85 -7.98 13.44
C CYS A 77 1.67 -9.28 13.39
N ASN A 78 2.13 -9.72 14.55
CA ASN A 78 2.70 -11.05 14.71
C ASN A 78 1.57 -12.08 14.81
N ALA A 79 1.68 -13.19 14.08
CA ALA A 79 0.65 -14.22 14.06
C ALA A 79 0.27 -14.77 15.44
N LYS A 80 1.25 -14.93 16.33
CA LYS A 80 1.00 -15.39 17.71
C LYS A 80 0.14 -14.40 18.50
N ILE A 81 0.33 -13.10 18.30
CA ILE A 81 -0.43 -12.06 19.01
C ILE A 81 -1.88 -12.06 18.54
N PHE A 82 -2.10 -12.18 17.23
CA PHE A 82 -3.45 -12.17 16.67
C PHE A 82 -4.28 -13.39 17.05
N LEU A 83 -3.70 -14.60 16.95
CA LEU A 83 -4.40 -15.83 17.31
C LEU A 83 -4.85 -15.82 18.78
N ASN A 84 -4.00 -15.31 19.69
CA ASN A 84 -4.31 -15.23 21.11
C ASN A 84 -5.38 -14.18 21.47
N GLN A 85 -5.74 -13.25 20.55
CA GLN A 85 -6.82 -12.29 20.80
C GLN A 85 -8.21 -12.87 20.55
N ILE A 86 -8.33 -13.91 19.70
CA ILE A 86 -9.62 -14.56 19.41
C ILE A 86 -10.12 -15.37 20.63
N GLU A 87 -9.23 -15.83 21.49
CA GLU A 87 -9.58 -16.66 22.66
C GLU A 87 -10.01 -15.85 23.91
N ARG A 88 -10.04 -14.51 23.85
CA ARG A 88 -10.65 -13.68 24.92
C ARG A 88 -12.06 -13.26 24.51
N VAL A 89 -13.00 -14.19 24.56
CA VAL A 89 -14.46 -13.94 24.57
C VAL A 89 -15.06 -14.62 25.77
#